data_AF-A0A8T6HKY7-F1
#
_entry.id   AF-A0A8T6HKY7-F1
#
_cell.length_a   1.000
_cell.length_b   1.000
_cell.length_c   1.000
_cell.angle_alpha   90.00
_cell.angle_beta   90.00
_cell.angle_gamma   90.00
#
_symmetry.space_group_name_H-M   'P 1'
#
loop_
_entity.id
_entity.type
_entity.pdbx_description
1 polymer ?
#
loop_
_entity_poly.entity_id
_entity_poly.type
_entity_poly.pdbx_seq_one_letter_code
_entity_poly.pdbx_strand_id
1 'polypeptide(L)'
;MTEPELILWSQLRKGQVGGHKFRRQHPVGPYVVDFACLKANLIVEVDGGHHSTQQKEDRERDANLAASGFTVLRIWNDDVRHNLSGVLDRIAAELQNVDRVEG
;
A
#
# COMPACT_ATOMS: atom_id res chain seq x y z
N MET A 1 8.63 11.85 0.35
CA MET A 1 7.42 11.35 1.03
C MET A 1 6.61 12.53 1.48
N THR A 2 5.29 12.49 1.25
CA THR A 2 4.35 13.49 1.76
C THR A 2 4.08 13.31 3.26
N GLU A 3 3.43 14.28 3.90
CA GLU A 3 3.04 14.19 5.31
C GLU A 3 2.18 12.94 5.63
N PRO A 4 1.11 12.62 4.86
CA PRO A 4 0.34 11.39 5.04
C PRO A 4 1.20 10.12 4.95
N GLU A 5 2.08 10.03 3.94
CA GLU A 5 3.00 8.88 3.84
C GLU A 5 3.91 8.76 5.07
N LEU A 6 4.40 9.87 5.63
CA LEU A 6 5.23 9.84 6.84
C LEU A 6 4.45 9.36 8.06
N ILE A 7 3.19 9.81 8.21
CA ILE A 7 2.28 9.36 9.27
C ILE A 7 2.07 7.84 9.15
N LEU A 8 1.70 7.36 7.97
CA LEU A 8 1.46 5.94 7.75
C LEU A 8 2.73 5.11 7.93
N TRP A 9 3.87 5.58 7.42
CA TRP A 9 5.16 4.90 7.58
C TRP A 9 5.57 4.73 9.04
N SER A 10 5.23 5.71 9.90
CA SER A 10 5.52 5.62 11.33
C SER A 10 4.89 4.40 11.99
N GLN A 11 3.77 3.91 11.43
CA GLN A 11 2.97 2.77 11.90
C GLN A 11 3.28 1.46 11.16
N LEU A 12 3.74 1.51 9.90
CA LEU A 12 4.04 0.30 9.11
C LEU A 12 5.45 -0.24 9.36
N ARG A 13 6.39 0.63 9.76
CA ARG A 13 7.79 0.25 9.94
C ARG A 13 7.97 -0.78 11.06
N LYS A 14 9.10 -1.49 11.02
CA LYS A 14 9.52 -2.44 12.06
C LYS A 14 8.53 -3.59 12.36
N GLY A 15 7.61 -3.90 11.44
CA GLY A 15 6.68 -5.02 11.64
C GLY A 15 5.55 -4.72 12.62
N GLN A 16 5.21 -3.45 12.81
CA GLN A 16 4.20 -3.02 13.78
C GLN A 16 2.77 -3.45 13.41
N VAL A 17 2.52 -3.78 12.14
CA VAL A 17 1.22 -4.30 11.68
C VAL A 17 1.36 -5.79 11.37
N GLY A 18 0.78 -6.65 12.22
CA GLY A 18 0.74 -8.10 12.03
C GLY A 18 2.11 -8.79 11.91
N GLY A 19 3.21 -8.14 12.35
CA GLY A 19 4.57 -8.65 12.17
C GLY A 19 5.14 -8.51 10.75
N HIS A 20 4.37 -7.95 9.82
CA HIS A 20 4.72 -7.84 8.40
C HIS A 20 5.65 -6.65 8.14
N LYS A 21 6.76 -6.89 7.44
CA LYS A 21 7.74 -5.84 7.14
C LYS A 21 7.37 -5.12 5.85
N PHE A 22 7.22 -3.80 5.95
CA PHE A 22 7.05 -2.91 4.80
C PHE A 22 8.37 -2.25 4.41
N ARG A 23 8.57 -2.11 3.11
CA ARG A 23 9.55 -1.22 2.47
C ARG A 23 8.81 0.03 2.00
N ARG A 24 9.50 1.17 1.96
CA ARG A 24 8.97 2.43 1.42
C ARG A 24 9.64 2.76 0.08
N GLN A 25 8.94 3.46 -0.81
CA GLN A 25 9.43 3.88 -2.13
C GLN A 25 10.12 2.73 -2.88
N HIS A 26 9.43 1.60 -2.95
CA HIS A 26 10.01 0.36 -3.46
C HIS A 26 9.88 0.30 -4.98
N PRO A 27 10.96 0.02 -5.73
CA PRO A 27 10.85 -0.20 -7.17
C PRO A 27 10.19 -1.56 -7.46
N VAL A 28 9.17 -1.56 -8.33
CA VAL A 28 8.51 -2.75 -8.88
C VAL A 28 8.45 -2.58 -10.40
N GLY A 29 9.36 -3.25 -11.10
CA GLY A 29 9.54 -3.06 -12.54
C GLY A 29 9.85 -1.59 -12.88
N PRO A 30 9.11 -0.95 -13.80
CA PRO A 30 9.32 0.46 -14.16
C PRO A 30 8.70 1.44 -13.15
N TYR A 31 7.99 0.96 -12.13
CA TYR A 31 7.24 1.79 -11.20
C TYR A 31 7.94 1.89 -9.84
N VAL A 32 7.69 2.97 -9.12
CA VAL A 32 8.03 3.12 -7.69
C VAL A 32 6.73 3.25 -6.93
N VAL A 33 6.56 2.43 -5.90
CA VAL A 33 5.34 2.39 -5.06
C VAL A 33 5.64 2.88 -3.65
N ASP A 34 4.66 3.51 -3.00
CA ASP A 34 4.88 4.17 -1.70
C ASP A 34 5.30 3.18 -0.62
N PHE A 35 4.57 2.06 -0.50
CA PHE A 35 4.92 0.97 0.41
C PHE A 35 4.71 -0.40 -0.23
N ALA A 36 5.61 -1.33 0.09
CA ALA A 36 5.51 -2.72 -0.34
C ALA A 36 5.82 -3.68 0.82
N CYS A 37 4.91 -4.60 1.10
CA CYS A 37 5.17 -5.80 1.87
C CYS A 37 5.41 -6.97 0.92
N LEU A 38 6.68 -7.36 0.78
CA LEU A 38 7.06 -8.42 -0.16
C LEU A 38 6.60 -9.81 0.27
N LYS A 39 6.51 -10.06 1.57
CA LYS A 39 6.01 -11.35 2.08
C LYS A 39 4.54 -11.53 1.71
N ALA A 40 3.75 -10.47 1.84
CA ALA A 40 2.33 -10.50 1.55
C ALA A 40 1.97 -10.19 0.08
N ASN A 41 2.97 -9.92 -0.76
CA ASN A 41 2.77 -9.32 -2.09
C ASN A 41 1.75 -8.15 -2.05
N LEU A 42 1.83 -7.30 -1.04
CA LEU A 42 0.90 -6.18 -0.85
C LEU A 42 1.61 -4.86 -1.10
N ILE A 43 1.04 -4.04 -1.99
CA ILE A 43 1.42 -2.66 -2.22
C ILE A 43 0.38 -1.76 -1.55
N VAL A 44 0.84 -0.73 -0.86
CA VAL A 44 -0.03 0.32 -0.29
C VAL A 44 0.39 1.66 -0.88
N GLU A 45 -0.55 2.36 -1.49
CA GLU A 45 -0.33 3.67 -2.11
C GLU A 45 -1.18 4.73 -1.45
N VAL A 46 -0.61 5.91 -1.23
CA VAL A 46 -1.33 7.02 -0.60
C VAL A 46 -1.71 8.03 -1.68
N ASP A 47 -3.00 8.12 -1.99
CA ASP A 47 -3.55 8.95 -3.05
C ASP A 47 -4.11 10.28 -2.49
N GLY A 48 -3.73 11.38 -3.15
CA GLY A 48 -4.21 12.74 -2.84
C GLY A 48 -5.45 13.18 -3.61
N GLY A 49 -6.05 12.31 -4.45
CA GLY A 49 -7.31 12.58 -5.14
C GLY A 49 -7.24 13.56 -6.30
N HIS A 50 -6.04 13.93 -6.75
CA HIS A 50 -5.83 14.79 -7.92
C HIS A 50 -5.66 14.01 -9.24
N HIS A 51 -6.09 12.75 -9.31
CA HIS A 51 -5.84 11.89 -10.46
C HIS A 51 -7.00 11.81 -11.47
N SER A 52 -7.74 12.90 -11.66
CA SER A 52 -8.84 12.95 -12.64
C SER A 52 -8.37 12.85 -14.10
N THR A 53 -7.07 13.09 -14.37
CA THR A 53 -6.53 13.22 -15.73
C THR A 53 -5.66 12.04 -16.22
N GLN A 54 -5.28 11.06 -15.38
CA GLN A 54 -4.43 9.92 -15.83
C GLN A 54 -5.04 8.53 -15.58
N GLN A 55 -6.37 8.42 -15.59
CA GLN A 55 -7.11 7.15 -15.40
C GLN A 55 -6.67 5.99 -16.31
N LYS A 56 -6.11 6.25 -17.51
CA LYS A 56 -5.60 5.19 -18.40
C LYS A 56 -4.23 4.67 -17.96
N GLU A 57 -3.30 5.58 -17.66
CA GLU A 57 -1.97 5.20 -17.13
C GLU A 57 -2.10 4.47 -15.80
N ASP A 58 -3.05 4.87 -14.94
CA ASP A 58 -3.33 4.19 -13.67
C ASP A 58 -3.81 2.74 -13.87
N ARG A 59 -4.66 2.48 -14.87
CA ARG A 59 -5.15 1.11 -15.13
C ARG A 59 -4.07 0.18 -15.67
N GLU A 60 -3.23 0.67 -16.58
CA GLU A 60 -2.10 -0.12 -17.09
C GLU A 60 -1.07 -0.38 -15.98
N ARG A 61 -0.79 0.63 -15.15
CA ARG A 61 0.07 0.50 -13.98
C ARG A 61 -0.45 -0.54 -12.99
N ASP A 62 -1.71 -0.44 -12.60
CA ASP A 62 -2.33 -1.37 -11.65
C ASP A 62 -2.33 -2.80 -12.22
N ALA A 63 -2.63 -2.97 -13.52
CA ALA A 63 -2.58 -4.26 -14.18
C ALA A 63 -1.16 -4.85 -14.20
N ASN A 64 -0.13 -4.04 -14.44
CA ASN A 64 1.25 -4.50 -14.46
C ASN A 64 1.77 -4.86 -13.06
N LEU A 65 1.38 -4.11 -12.03
CA LEU A 65 1.68 -4.44 -10.63
C LEU A 65 0.97 -5.75 -10.23
N ALA A 66 -0.29 -5.92 -10.61
CA ALA A 66 -1.03 -7.17 -10.41
C ALA A 66 -0.41 -8.36 -11.15
N ALA A 67 0.02 -8.18 -12.40
CA ALA A 67 0.73 -9.20 -13.17
C ALA A 67 2.09 -9.57 -12.55
N SER A 68 2.69 -8.66 -11.78
CA SER A 68 3.89 -8.92 -10.98
C SER A 68 3.60 -9.66 -9.67
N GLY A 69 2.35 -10.08 -9.44
CA GLY A 69 1.89 -10.84 -8.28
C GLY A 69 1.42 -10.00 -7.09
N PHE A 70 1.39 -8.67 -7.23
CA PHE A 70 1.03 -7.79 -6.12
C PHE A 70 -0.45 -7.43 -6.08
N THR A 71 -1.02 -7.40 -4.88
CA THR A 71 -2.28 -6.71 -4.59
C THR A 71 -1.99 -5.24 -4.31
N VAL A 72 -2.74 -4.31 -4.92
CA VAL A 72 -2.57 -2.87 -4.71
C VAL A 72 -3.73 -2.33 -3.87
N LEU A 73 -3.42 -1.77 -2.70
CA LEU A 73 -4.36 -1.11 -1.81
C LEU A 73 -4.14 0.40 -1.83
N ARG A 74 -5.08 1.15 -2.40
CA ARG A 74 -5.07 2.62 -2.41
C ARG A 74 -5.73 3.18 -1.15
N ILE A 75 -5.05 4.10 -0.50
CA ILE A 75 -5.46 4.78 0.73
C ILE A 75 -5.55 6.27 0.45
N TRP A 76 -6.66 6.91 0.85
CA TRP A 76 -6.82 8.34 0.68
C TRP A 76 -5.99 9.12 1.69
N ASN A 77 -5.35 10.20 1.25
CA ASN A 77 -4.62 11.13 2.12
C ASN A 77 -5.47 11.61 3.31
N ASP A 78 -6.76 11.86 3.08
CA ASP A 78 -7.70 12.29 4.11
C ASP A 78 -7.94 11.19 5.15
N ASP A 79 -8.06 9.92 4.73
CA ASP A 79 -8.19 8.77 5.63
C ASP A 79 -6.95 8.63 6.52
N VAL A 80 -5.75 8.85 5.99
CA VAL A 80 -4.53 8.81 6.82
C VAL A 80 -4.53 9.90 7.88
N ARG A 81 -5.04 11.10 7.56
CA ARG A 81 -5.08 12.24 8.49
C ARG A 81 -6.17 12.10 9.55
N HIS A 82 -7.34 11.61 9.16
CA HIS A 82 -8.54 11.68 9.99
C HIS A 82 -9.04 10.32 10.48
N ASN A 83 -8.58 9.22 9.88
CA ASN A 83 -9.02 7.87 10.20
C ASN A 83 -7.86 6.85 10.14
N LEU A 84 -6.73 7.19 10.75
CA LEU A 84 -5.53 6.36 10.72
C LEU A 84 -5.78 4.94 11.24
N SER A 85 -6.58 4.77 12.30
CA SER A 85 -6.94 3.45 12.81
C SER A 85 -7.67 2.60 11.76
N GLY A 86 -8.66 3.17 11.07
CA GLY A 86 -9.37 2.45 10.00
C GLY A 86 -8.47 2.10 8.81
N VAL A 87 -7.48 2.94 8.50
CA VAL A 87 -6.44 2.61 7.50
C VAL A 87 -5.62 1.40 7.94
N LEU A 88 -5.15 1.38 9.19
CA LEU A 88 -4.36 0.28 9.72
C LEU A 88 -5.17 -1.03 9.79
N ASP A 89 -6.45 -0.95 10.17
CA ASP A 89 -7.35 -2.11 10.20
C ASP A 89 -7.54 -2.70 8.80
N ARG A 90 -7.71 -1.85 7.78
CA ARG A 90 -7.80 -2.29 6.38
C ARG A 90 -6.50 -2.98 5.93
N ILE A 91 -5.34 -2.39 6.21
CA ILE A 91 -4.05 -2.99 5.87
C ILE A 91 -3.88 -4.34 6.59
N ALA A 92 -4.23 -4.41 7.88
CA ALA A 92 -4.15 -5.64 8.65
C ALA A 92 -5.07 -6.73 8.10
N ALA A 93 -6.28 -6.38 7.66
CA ALA A 93 -7.21 -7.33 7.05
C ALA A 93 -6.64 -7.94 5.75
N GLU A 94 -6.01 -7.14 4.89
CA GLU A 94 -5.35 -7.66 3.68
C GLU A 94 -4.19 -8.60 4.01
N LEU A 95 -3.40 -8.28 5.04
CA LEU A 95 -2.29 -9.14 5.48
C LEU A 95 -2.77 -10.49 6.04
N GLN A 96 -3.88 -10.50 6.79
CA GLN A 96 -4.45 -11.73 7.34
C GLN A 96 -4.97 -12.69 6.26
N ASN A 97 -5.43 -12.17 5.13
CA ASN A 97 -5.84 -13.01 4.01
C ASN A 97 -4.67 -13.82 3.44
N VAL A 98 -3.45 -13.27 3.48
CA VAL A 98 -2.24 -13.98 3.05
C VAL A 98 -1.85 -15.07 4.05
N ASP A 99 -1.85 -14.74 5.34
CA ASP A 99 -1.45 -15.70 6.40
C ASP A 99 -2.38 -16.94 6.45
N ARG A 100 -3.62 -16.85 5.95
CA ARG A 100 -4.55 -18.00 5.88
C ARG A 100 -4.31 -18.94 4.70
N VAL A 101 -3.62 -18.50 3.65
CA VAL A 101 -3.36 -19.32 2.45
C VAL A 101 -2.06 -20.10 2.58
N GLU A 102 -1.09 -19.58 3.35
CA GLU A 102 0.19 -20.26 3.62
C GLU A 102 0.18 -21.19 4.85
N GLY A 103 -0.99 -21.35 5.50
CA GLY A 103 -1.19 -22.15 6.71
C GLY A 103 -1.75 -23.55 6.47
#